data_AF-A0A655I6G0-F1
#
_entry.id   AF-A0A655I6G0-F1
#
_cell.length_a   1.000
_cell.length_b   1.000
_cell.length_c   1.000
_cell.angle_alpha   90.00
_cell.angle_beta   90.00
_cell.angle_gamma   90.00
#
_symmetry.space_group_name_H-M   'P 1'
#
loop_
_entity.id
_entity.type
_entity.pdbx_description
1 polymer ?
#
loop_
_entity_poly.entity_id
_entity_poly.type
_entity_poly.pdbx_seq_one_letter_code
_entity_poly.pdbx_strand_id
1 'polypeptide(L)'
;MVHADAASIRLPGRPFRVVANPPYGISSRLLRTLLAPNSGLVAADLVLQRALVCKFASRNARRFTLTVGLMLPRRAFLPPPHVDSAVLVVRRRKCGDWQGR
;
A
#
# COMPACT_ATOMS: atom_id res chain seq x y z
N MET A 1 -15.83 7.62 13.84
CA MET A 1 -15.03 8.18 12.73
C MET A 1 -13.93 9.04 13.33
N VAL A 2 -12.71 9.00 12.82
CA VAL A 2 -11.59 9.82 13.33
C VAL A 2 -11.24 10.84 12.25
N HIS A 3 -11.32 12.13 12.56
CA HIS A 3 -10.88 13.21 11.69
C HIS A 3 -9.38 13.46 11.93
N ALA A 4 -8.55 12.65 11.28
CA ALA A 4 -7.11 12.82 11.32
C ALA A 4 -6.53 12.62 9.91
N ASP A 5 -5.50 13.38 9.58
CA ASP A 5 -4.72 13.16 8.38
C ASP A 5 -4.17 11.72 8.40
N ALA A 6 -4.50 10.93 7.37
CA ALA A 6 -4.04 9.56 7.24
C ALA A 6 -2.50 9.44 7.24
N ALA A 7 -1.78 10.49 6.85
CA ALA A 7 -0.32 10.54 6.93
C ALA A 7 0.22 10.82 8.35
N SER A 8 -0.64 11.21 9.28
CA SER A 8 -0.33 11.62 10.66
C SER A 8 -1.02 10.74 11.73
N ILE A 9 -1.80 9.74 11.32
CA ILE A 9 -2.41 8.77 12.25
C ILE A 9 -1.31 7.95 12.92
N ARG A 10 -1.30 7.96 14.26
CA ARG A 10 -0.50 7.02 15.04
C ARG A 10 -0.99 5.60 14.76
N LEU A 11 -0.14 4.82 14.09
CA LEU A 11 -0.42 3.43 13.79
C LEU A 11 -0.52 2.64 15.11
N PRO A 12 -1.52 1.76 15.26
CA PRO A 12 -1.64 0.95 16.46
C PRO A 12 -0.40 0.05 16.59
N GLY A 13 0.13 -0.11 17.81
CA GLY A 13 1.27 -0.99 18.09
C GLY A 13 0.95 -2.49 17.97
N ARG A 14 -0.27 -2.84 17.56
CA ARG A 14 -0.76 -4.21 17.34
C ARG A 14 -0.77 -4.53 15.84
N PRO A 15 -0.77 -5.81 15.43
CA PRO A 15 -0.87 -6.19 14.03
C PRO A 15 -2.15 -5.63 13.39
N PHE A 16 -2.06 -4.88 12.29
CA PHE A 16 -3.22 -4.29 11.62
C PHE A 16 -3.21 -4.48 10.09
N ARG A 17 -4.41 -4.41 9.49
CA ARG A 17 -4.63 -4.42 8.03
C ARG A 17 -5.17 -3.07 7.58
N VAL A 18 -4.67 -2.57 6.45
CA VAL A 18 -5.10 -1.30 5.85
C VAL A 18 -5.80 -1.56 4.53
N VAL A 19 -6.96 -0.96 4.33
CA VAL A 19 -7.62 -0.88 3.02
C VAL A 19 -7.94 0.58 2.78
N ALA A 20 -7.39 1.18 1.73
CA ALA A 20 -7.62 2.59 1.45
C ALA A 20 -7.50 2.94 -0.04
N ASN A 21 -8.22 3.99 -0.44
CA ASN A 21 -8.06 4.68 -1.72
C ASN A 21 -7.49 6.10 -1.45
N PRO A 22 -6.19 6.22 -1.12
CA PRO A 22 -5.60 7.50 -0.77
C PRO A 22 -5.51 8.43 -2.00
N PRO A 23 -5.71 9.75 -1.82
CA PRO A 23 -5.41 10.73 -2.87
C PRO A 23 -3.96 10.59 -3.34
N TYR A 24 -3.74 10.70 -4.65
CA TYR A 24 -2.44 10.39 -5.27
C TYR A 24 -1.26 11.19 -4.70
N GLY A 25 -1.49 12.43 -4.25
CA GLY A 25 -0.46 13.29 -3.68
C GLY A 25 0.13 12.77 -2.36
N ILE A 26 -0.67 12.08 -1.53
CA ILE A 26 -0.22 11.59 -0.22
C ILE A 26 0.23 10.13 -0.26
N SER A 27 -0.11 9.39 -1.31
CA SER A 27 0.13 7.95 -1.43
C SER A 27 1.59 7.55 -1.19
N SER A 28 2.55 8.30 -1.73
CA SER A 28 3.98 7.96 -1.60
C SER A 28 4.51 8.16 -0.17
N ARG A 29 3.99 9.15 0.56
CA ARG A 29 4.31 9.38 1.96
C ARG A 29 3.63 8.33 2.84
N LEU A 30 2.36 8.06 2.59
CA LEU A 30 1.61 7.01 3.29
C LEU A 30 2.28 5.64 3.14
N LEU A 31 2.70 5.26 1.93
CA LEU A 31 3.44 4.02 1.69
C LEU A 31 4.75 3.95 2.47
N ARG A 32 5.51 5.06 2.55
CA ARG A 32 6.75 5.11 3.32
C ARG A 32 6.50 4.91 4.82
N THR A 33 5.44 5.52 5.36
CA THR A 33 5.05 5.35 6.77
C THR A 33 4.55 3.92 7.04
N LEU A 34 3.74 3.36 6.14
CA LEU A 34 3.20 2.00 6.28
C LEU A 34 4.26 0.91 6.14
N LEU A 35 5.25 1.10 5.26
CA LEU A 35 6.36 0.17 5.05
C LEU A 35 7.55 0.42 6.00
N ALA A 36 7.42 1.36 6.94
CA ALA A 36 8.47 1.63 7.92
C ALA A 36 8.76 0.38 8.77
N PRO A 37 10.02 0.15 9.17
CA PRO A 37 10.43 -1.09 9.86
C PRO A 37 9.72 -1.33 11.21
N ASN A 38 9.22 -0.26 11.83
CA ASN A 38 8.50 -0.28 13.11
C ASN A 38 6.97 -0.26 12.94
N SER A 39 6.44 -0.37 11.72
CA SER A 39 5.00 -0.45 11.53
C SER A 39 4.49 -1.85 11.93
N GLY A 40 3.36 -1.88 12.63
CA GLY A 40 2.61 -3.11 12.93
C GLY A 40 1.87 -3.70 11.72
N LEU A 41 2.21 -3.29 10.50
CA LEU A 41 1.45 -3.65 9.31
C LEU A 41 1.56 -5.14 9.00
N VAL A 42 0.41 -5.80 8.84
CA VAL A 42 0.33 -7.21 8.40
C VAL A 42 -0.01 -7.29 6.91
N ALA A 43 -0.96 -6.47 6.47
CA ALA A 43 -1.39 -6.40 5.09
C ALA A 43 -1.90 -5.00 4.75
N ALA A 44 -1.67 -4.55 3.53
CA ALA A 44 -2.32 -3.35 3.00
C ALA A 44 -2.83 -3.61 1.58
N ASP A 45 -4.04 -3.15 1.28
CA ASP A 45 -4.60 -3.13 -0.05
C ASP A 45 -4.91 -1.67 -0.39
N LEU A 46 -4.07 -1.06 -1.25
CA LEU A 46 -4.09 0.37 -1.53
C LEU A 46 -4.40 0.64 -3.00
N VAL A 47 -5.42 1.43 -3.29
CA VAL A 47 -5.71 1.88 -4.65
C VAL A 47 -4.80 3.06 -4.99
N LEU A 48 -3.96 2.90 -6.01
CA LEU A 48 -2.90 3.84 -6.39
C LEU A 48 -2.80 3.97 -7.90
N GLN A 49 -2.09 4.99 -8.39
CA GLN A 49 -1.78 5.11 -9.82
C GLN A 49 -1.00 3.88 -10.30
N ARG A 50 -1.35 3.35 -11.48
CA ARG A 50 -0.73 2.16 -12.07
C ARG A 50 0.80 2.24 -12.11
N ALA A 51 1.35 3.38 -12.52
CA ALA A 51 2.80 3.59 -12.57
C ALA A 51 3.47 3.44 -11.19
N LEU A 52 2.80 3.92 -10.13
CA LEU A 52 3.28 3.78 -8.76
C LEU A 52 3.20 2.33 -8.29
N VAL A 53 2.11 1.63 -8.60
CA VAL A 53 1.93 0.20 -8.28
C VAL A 53 3.03 -0.63 -8.93
N CYS A 54 3.28 -0.46 -10.23
CA CYS A 54 4.34 -1.17 -10.94
C CYS A 54 5.73 -0.87 -10.35
N LYS A 55 6.01 0.40 -10.03
CA LYS A 55 7.27 0.83 -9.40
C LYS A 55 7.50 0.22 -8.02
N PHE A 56 6.45 0.04 -7.23
CA PHE A 56 6.56 -0.57 -5.90
C PHE A 56 6.55 -2.10 -5.96
N ALA A 57 5.79 -2.71 -6.86
CA ALA A 57 5.79 -4.15 -7.06
C ALA A 57 7.15 -4.66 -7.56
N SER A 58 7.90 -3.87 -8.33
CA SER A 58 9.27 -4.21 -8.74
C SER A 58 10.31 -3.97 -7.64
N ARG A 59 9.97 -3.29 -6.54
CA ARG A 59 10.89 -3.08 -5.42
C ARG A 59 10.92 -4.29 -4.51
N ASN A 60 12.13 -4.74 -4.17
CA ASN A 60 12.30 -5.75 -3.12
C ASN A 60 12.23 -5.10 -1.74
N ALA A 61 11.13 -5.33 -1.01
CA ALA A 61 11.00 -4.94 0.38
C ALA A 61 11.39 -6.12 1.29
N ARG A 62 12.35 -5.91 2.21
CA ARG A 62 12.89 -7.00 3.05
C ARG A 62 11.83 -7.69 3.92
N ARG A 63 10.85 -6.94 4.43
CA ARG A 63 9.81 -7.42 5.37
C ARG A 63 8.44 -7.65 4.72
N PHE A 64 8.26 -7.24 3.47
CA PHE A 64 6.96 -7.22 2.81
C PHE A 64 7.06 -7.73 1.38
N THR A 65 6.04 -8.44 0.93
CA THR A 65 5.83 -8.79 -0.47
C THR A 65 4.85 -7.78 -1.05
N LEU A 66 5.25 -7.17 -2.16
CA LEU A 66 4.50 -6.14 -2.88
C LEU A 66 4.07 -6.72 -4.22
N THR A 67 2.77 -6.74 -4.50
CA THR A 67 2.21 -7.34 -5.70
C THR A 67 1.19 -6.42 -6.35
N VAL A 68 1.10 -6.50 -7.68
CA VAL A 68 0.06 -5.82 -8.45
C VAL A 68 -1.23 -6.64 -8.31
N GLY A 69 -2.27 -6.02 -7.78
CA GLY A 69 -3.60 -6.61 -7.67
C GLY A 69 -4.51 -6.20 -8.85
N LEU A 70 -5.79 -5.98 -8.53
CA LEU A 70 -6.80 -5.55 -9.49
C LEU A 70 -6.39 -4.26 -10.22
N MET A 71 -6.58 -4.24 -11.54
CA MET A 71 -6.45 -3.02 -12.34
C MET A 71 -7.77 -2.27 -12.34
N LEU A 72 -7.73 -0.97 -12.02
CA LEU A 72 -8.89 -0.10 -12.01
C LEU A 72 -8.75 0.91 -13.15
N PRO A 73 -9.55 0.77 -14.22
CA PRO A 73 -9.53 1.75 -15.30
C PRO A 73 -10.07 3.09 -14.78
N ARG A 74 -9.58 4.20 -15.34
CA ARG A 74 -10.03 5.57 -14.95
C ARG A 74 -11.55 5.77 -14.92
N ARG A 75 -12.30 5.02 -15.74
CA ARG A 75 -13.78 5.05 -15.78
C ARG A 75 -14.45 4.54 -14.49
N ALA A 76 -13.71 3.87 -13.62
CA ALA A 76 -14.20 3.39 -12.34
C ALA A 76 -14.22 4.47 -11.24
N PHE A 77 -13.78 5.70 -11.55
CA PHE A 77 -13.72 6.81 -10.61
C PHE A 77 -14.57 7.99 -11.11
N LEU A 78 -15.13 8.74 -10.16
CA LEU A 78 -15.93 9.95 -10.41
C LEU A 78 -15.43 11.07 -9.48
N PRO A 79 -14.87 12.19 -10.01
CA PRO A 79 -14.57 12.42 -11.43
C PRO A 79 -13.44 11.51 -11.95
N PRO A 80 -13.41 11.21 -13.26
CA PRO A 80 -12.42 10.30 -13.83
C PRO A 80 -11.02 10.94 -13.80
N PRO A 81 -10.00 10.27 -13.23
CA PRO A 81 -8.63 10.74 -13.25
C PRO A 81 -8.01 10.61 -14.65
N HIS A 82 -6.96 11.39 -14.90
CA HIS A 82 -6.21 11.33 -16.17
C HIS A 82 -5.38 10.05 -16.34
N VAL A 83 -5.22 9.25 -15.28
CA VAL A 83 -4.37 8.07 -15.23
C VAL A 83 -5.13 6.84 -14.77
N ASP A 84 -4.70 5.66 -15.21
CA ASP A 84 -5.20 4.39 -14.69
C ASP A 84 -4.66 4.11 -13.29
N SER A 85 -5.46 3.40 -12.52
CA SER A 85 -5.14 2.97 -11.17
C SER A 85 -5.05 1.46 -11.08
N ALA A 86 -4.41 0.98 -10.03
CA ALA A 86 -4.37 -0.43 -9.68
C ALA A 86 -4.29 -0.56 -8.15
N VAL A 87 -4.64 -1.73 -7.64
CA VAL A 87 -4.46 -2.08 -6.24
C VAL A 87 -3.03 -2.54 -6.03
N LEU A 88 -2.30 -1.89 -5.13
CA LEU A 88 -1.06 -2.44 -4.57
C LEU A 88 -1.42 -3.31 -3.38
N VAL A 89 -1.10 -4.60 -3.48
CA VAL A 89 -1.27 -5.58 -2.41
C VAL A 89 0.06 -5.76 -1.69
N VAL A 90 0.07 -5.36 -0.42
CA VAL A 90 1.20 -5.47 0.50
C VAL A 90 0.89 -6.58 1.50
N ARG A 91 1.81 -7.52 1.67
CA ARG A 91 1.70 -8.58 2.68
C ARG A 91 3.01 -8.69 3.46
N ARG A 92 2.95 -8.77 4.78
CA ARG A 92 4.14 -9.00 5.62
C ARG A 92 4.66 -10.41 5.38
N ARG A 93 5.96 -10.53 5.09
CA ARG A 93 6.63 -11.83 5.04
C ARG A 93 6.65 -12.42 6.43
N LYS A 94 6.26 -13.68 6.57
CA LYS A 94 6.42 -14.37 7.85
C LYS A 94 7.91 -14.51 8.13
N CYS A 95 8.31 -14.26 9.38
CA CYS A 95 9.63 -14.68 9.85
C CYS A 95 9.58 -16.21 9.86
N GLY A 96 10.08 -16.83 8.79
CA GLY A 96 9.90 -18.26 8.53
C GLY A 96 10.30 -18.71 7.13
N ASP A 97 10.25 -17.84 6.11
CA ASP A 97 10.70 -18.21 4.76
C ASP A 97 12.22 -18.05 4.62
N TRP A 98 12.97 -18.94 5.29
CA TRP A 98 14.25 -19.40 4.77
C TRP A 98 13.97 -20.26 3.54
N GLN A 99 13.82 -19.65 2.36
CA GLN A 99 13.95 -20.40 1.11
C GLN A 99 15.44 -20.50 0.81
N GLY A 100 16.07 -21.54 1.35
CA GLY A 100 17.38 -22.00 0.89
C GLY A 100 17.28 -22.37 -0.59
N ARG A 101 18.18 -21.79 -1.38
CA ARG A 101 18.68 -22.39 -2.62
C ARG A 101 20.07 -21.87 -2.88
#